data_AF-A0A182YQP5-F1
#
_entry.id   AF-A0A182YQP5-F1
#
_cell.length_a   1.000
_cell.length_b   1.000
_cell.length_c   1.000
_cell.angle_alpha   90.00
_cell.angle_beta   90.00
_cell.angle_gamma   90.00
#
_symmetry.space_group_name_H-M   'P 1'
#
loop_
_entity.id
_entity.type
_entity.pdbx_description
1 polymer ?
#
loop_
_entity_poly.entity_id
_entity_poly.type
_entity_poly.pdbx_seq_one_letter_code
_entity_poly.pdbx_strand_id
1 'polypeptide(L)'
;MTTLLRNINDEVFRTYIFWAAVLVVKMLAMSLLTGRQRFRKKVFANPEDIQPNKKGVAPKFDDPDVERVRRAHRNDLENILPFFTVGLLYMLTNPEPFIAINLFRAVAISRILHTIVYAVVVIPQPARGLSWGVAYGATAYMAVKTALFFL
;
A
#
# COMPACT_ATOMS: atom_id res chain seq x y z
N MET A 1 -24.82 10.23 18.73
CA MET A 1 -23.52 10.06 18.05
C MET A 1 -22.41 10.16 19.11
N THR A 2 -22.44 9.31 20.14
CA THR A 2 -21.97 7.89 20.28
C THR A 2 -20.57 7.84 20.89
N THR A 3 -20.50 7.37 22.14
CA THR A 3 -19.35 7.31 23.06
C THR A 3 -18.06 6.76 22.43
N LEU A 4 -18.19 5.91 21.40
CA LEU A 4 -17.09 5.31 20.65
C LEU A 4 -16.11 6.32 20.05
N LEU A 5 -16.58 7.35 19.34
CA LEU A 5 -15.69 8.32 18.68
C LEU A 5 -15.03 9.26 19.69
N ARG A 6 -15.66 9.52 20.84
CA ARG A 6 -15.11 10.36 21.91
C ARG A 6 -13.99 9.67 22.70
N ASN A 7 -13.93 8.35 22.65
CA ASN A 7 -12.96 7.55 23.39
C ASN A 7 -11.71 7.19 22.56
N ILE A 8 -11.60 7.69 21.33
CA ILE A 8 -10.39 7.48 20.53
C ILE A 8 -9.26 8.29 21.16
N ASN A 9 -8.14 7.62 21.43
CA ASN A 9 -6.94 8.28 21.91
C ASN A 9 -6.36 9.22 20.82
N ASP A 10 -6.16 10.49 21.16
CA ASP A 10 -5.67 11.52 20.23
C ASP A 10 -4.30 11.18 19.60
N GLU A 11 -3.40 10.57 20.37
CA GLU A 11 -2.06 10.21 19.90
C GLU A 11 -2.13 9.07 18.87
N VAL A 12 -2.96 8.07 19.15
CA VAL A 12 -3.23 6.95 18.24
C VAL A 12 -3.86 7.48 16.94
N PHE A 13 -4.84 8.37 17.05
CA PHE A 13 -5.51 8.97 15.89
C PHE A 13 -4.55 9.79 15.02
N ARG A 14 -3.76 10.69 15.61
CA ARG A 14 -2.76 11.48 14.89
C ARG A 14 -1.75 10.60 14.17
N THR A 15 -1.29 9.54 14.85
CA THR A 15 -0.34 8.58 14.27
C THR A 15 -0.95 7.84 13.08
N TYR A 16 -2.19 7.36 13.21
CA TYR A 16 -2.91 6.69 12.14
C TYR A 16 -3.04 7.61 10.92
N ILE A 17 -3.54 8.84 11.11
CA ILE A 17 -3.74 9.80 10.03
C ILE A 17 -2.42 10.13 9.31
N PHE A 18 -1.35 10.36 10.06
CA PHE A 18 -0.03 10.62 9.48
C PHE A 18 0.43 9.46 8.58
N TRP A 19 0.43 8.24 9.08
CA TRP A 19 0.89 7.08 8.30
C TRP A 19 -0.06 6.74 7.14
N ALA A 20 -1.36 6.93 7.32
CA ALA A 20 -2.33 6.77 6.23
C ALA A 20 -2.04 7.76 5.10
N ALA A 21 -1.83 9.05 5.42
CA ALA A 21 -1.48 10.07 4.44
C ALA A 21 -0.17 9.75 3.71
N VAL A 22 0.87 9.31 4.43
CA VAL A 22 2.14 8.86 3.84
C VAL A 22 1.93 7.72 2.85
N LEU A 23 1.11 6.72 3.21
CA LEU A 23 0.80 5.59 2.33
C LEU A 23 -0.02 6.00 1.10
N VAL A 24 -0.94 6.96 1.23
CA VAL A 24 -1.66 7.54 0.08
C VAL A 24 -0.68 8.21 -0.87
N VAL A 25 0.22 9.06 -0.37
CA VAL A 25 1.26 9.72 -1.20
C VAL A 25 2.11 8.67 -1.91
N LYS A 26 2.49 7.60 -1.20
CA LYS A 26 3.26 6.48 -1.78
C LYS A 26 2.49 5.77 -2.90
N MET A 27 1.18 5.55 -2.75
CA MET A 27 0.34 4.94 -3.79
C MET A 27 0.20 5.85 -5.02
N LEU A 28 0.04 7.16 -4.81
CA LEU A 28 0.07 8.14 -5.91
C LEU A 28 1.43 8.12 -6.63
N ALA A 29 2.54 8.01 -5.91
CA ALA A 29 3.86 7.89 -6.53
C ALA A 29 4.01 6.62 -7.39
N MET A 30 3.31 5.53 -7.06
CA MET A 30 3.34 4.28 -7.85
C MET A 30 2.68 4.42 -9.22
N SER A 31 1.64 5.24 -9.35
CA SER A 31 1.05 5.52 -10.67
C SER A 31 2.03 6.31 -11.55
N LEU A 32 2.71 7.31 -10.98
CA LEU A 32 3.75 8.09 -11.66
C LEU A 32 4.94 7.21 -12.08
N LEU A 33 5.38 6.29 -11.21
CA LEU A 33 6.47 5.35 -11.52
C LEU A 33 6.09 4.42 -12.69
N THR A 34 4.85 3.96 -12.73
CA THR A 34 4.32 3.15 -13.85
C THR A 34 4.36 3.95 -15.15
N GLY A 35 3.87 5.21 -15.13
CA GLY A 35 3.92 6.11 -16.27
C GLY A 35 5.35 6.34 -16.77
N ARG A 36 6.27 6.69 -15.86
CA ARG A 36 7.69 6.87 -16.16
C ARG A 36 8.29 5.64 -16.84
N GLN A 37 7.95 4.43 -16.38
CA GLN A 37 8.44 3.19 -16.97
C GLN A 37 7.90 2.97 -18.40
N ARG A 38 6.61 3.25 -18.62
CA ARG A 38 5.98 3.20 -19.94
C ARG A 38 6.64 4.15 -20.93
N PHE A 39 6.83 5.42 -20.54
CA PHE A 39 7.51 6.41 -21.36
C PHE A 39 8.98 6.05 -21.64
N ARG A 40 9.71 5.58 -20.62
CA ARG A 40 11.12 5.18 -20.75
C ARG A 40 11.31 4.01 -21.73
N LYS A 41 10.41 3.02 -21.69
CA LYS A 41 10.46 1.83 -22.55
C LYS A 41 9.71 2.01 -23.88
N LYS A 42 8.98 3.12 -24.06
CA LYS A 42 8.05 3.36 -25.17
C LYS A 42 7.01 2.23 -25.30
N VAL A 43 6.55 1.71 -24.17
CA VAL A 43 5.57 0.63 -24.07
C VAL A 43 4.26 1.19 -23.53
N PHE A 44 3.28 1.30 -24.42
CA PHE A 44 1.98 1.86 -24.11
C PHE A 44 0.88 0.81 -24.22
N ALA A 45 -0.11 0.93 -23.34
CA ALA A 45 -1.23 0.01 -23.23
C ALA A 45 -2.37 0.37 -24.20
N ASN A 46 -2.46 1.65 -24.58
CA ASN A 46 -3.52 2.11 -25.44
C ASN A 46 -2.96 2.53 -26.80
N PRO A 47 -3.68 2.28 -27.91
CA PRO A 47 -3.20 2.59 -29.26
C PRO A 47 -3.01 4.09 -29.50
N GLU A 48 -3.77 4.97 -28.84
CA GLU A 48 -3.65 6.43 -28.97
C GLU A 48 -2.36 7.01 -28.39
N ASP A 49 -1.77 6.32 -27.39
CA ASP A 49 -0.51 6.73 -26.75
C ASP A 49 0.72 6.29 -27.58
N ILE A 50 0.52 5.41 -28.56
CA ILE A 50 1.56 4.94 -29.46
C ILE A 50 1.79 6.06 -30.49
N GLN A 51 3.04 6.53 -30.60
CA GLN A 51 3.39 7.64 -31.50
C GLN A 51 2.71 7.49 -32.88
N PRO A 52 1.94 8.49 -33.35
CA PRO A 52 1.15 8.41 -34.58
C PRO A 52 1.97 8.01 -35.81
N ASN A 53 3.27 8.29 -35.80
CA ASN A 53 4.19 8.05 -36.90
C ASN A 53 4.76 6.62 -36.98
N LYS A 54 4.42 5.71 -36.06
CA LYS A 54 4.83 4.30 -36.14
C LYS A 54 3.66 3.40 -36.52
N LYS A 55 3.36 3.35 -37.82
CA LYS A 55 2.44 2.36 -38.41
C LYS A 55 2.86 0.94 -37.98
N GLY A 56 1.96 0.22 -37.33
CA GLY A 56 2.12 -1.22 -37.03
C GLY A 56 2.62 -1.59 -35.62
N VAL A 57 2.76 -0.64 -34.69
CA VAL A 57 3.10 -0.98 -33.29
C VAL A 57 1.80 -1.29 -32.53
N ALA A 58 1.60 -2.56 -32.20
CA ALA A 58 0.46 -2.99 -31.39
C ALA A 58 0.66 -2.60 -29.91
N PRO A 59 -0.43 -2.37 -29.16
CA PRO A 59 -0.37 -2.21 -27.71
C PRO A 59 0.38 -3.35 -27.04
N LYS A 60 1.29 -3.01 -26.13
CA LYS A 60 2.14 -3.98 -25.45
C LYS A 60 1.88 -3.95 -23.95
N PHE A 61 1.42 -5.08 -23.42
CA PHE A 61 0.98 -5.22 -22.03
C PHE A 61 1.92 -6.07 -21.17
N ASP A 62 2.89 -6.73 -21.78
CA ASP A 62 3.70 -7.79 -21.18
C ASP A 62 5.13 -7.35 -20.86
N ASP A 63 5.45 -6.04 -20.93
CA ASP A 63 6.78 -5.56 -20.59
C ASP A 63 7.11 -5.89 -19.13
N PRO A 64 8.15 -6.70 -18.87
CA PRO A 64 8.43 -7.21 -17.53
C PRO A 64 8.68 -6.13 -16.49
N ASP A 65 9.23 -4.98 -16.90
CA ASP A 65 9.53 -3.89 -15.99
C ASP A 65 8.28 -3.06 -15.67
N VAL A 66 7.43 -2.78 -16.65
CA VAL A 66 6.13 -2.12 -16.43
C VAL A 66 5.24 -2.99 -15.54
N GLU A 67 5.12 -4.29 -15.86
CA GLU A 67 4.28 -5.21 -15.10
C GLU A 67 4.84 -5.51 -13.70
N ARG A 68 6.15 -5.34 -13.48
CA ARG A 68 6.72 -5.38 -12.12
C ARG A 68 6.20 -4.23 -11.26
N VAL A 69 6.24 -2.99 -11.77
CA VAL A 69 5.71 -1.82 -11.03
C VAL A 69 4.21 -1.95 -10.82
N ARG A 70 3.46 -2.42 -11.83
CA ARG A 70 2.00 -2.64 -11.70
C ARG A 70 1.66 -3.71 -10.67
N ARG A 71 2.41 -4.82 -10.60
CA ARG A 71 2.21 -5.83 -9.55
C ARG A 71 2.52 -5.29 -8.17
N ALA A 72 3.56 -4.48 -8.02
CA ALA A 72 3.86 -3.81 -6.76
C ALA A 72 2.71 -2.87 -6.35
N HIS A 73 2.19 -2.06 -7.27
CA HIS A 73 1.07 -1.17 -7.02
C HIS A 73 -0.24 -1.92 -6.71
N ARG A 74 -0.52 -3.02 -7.42
CA ARG A 74 -1.65 -3.90 -7.12
C ARG A 74 -1.55 -4.48 -5.71
N ASN A 75 -0.37 -4.94 -5.31
CA ASN A 75 -0.16 -5.44 -3.96
C ASN A 75 -0.37 -4.34 -2.90
N ASP A 76 -0.06 -3.08 -3.21
CA ASP A 76 -0.40 -1.97 -2.33
C ASP A 76 -1.92 -1.81 -2.18
N LEU A 77 -2.69 -1.87 -3.26
CA LEU A 77 -4.15 -1.83 -3.19
C LEU A 77 -4.70 -2.98 -2.34
N GLU A 78 -4.16 -4.19 -2.51
CA GLU A 78 -4.60 -5.38 -1.77
C GLU A 78 -4.23 -5.36 -0.27
N ASN A 79 -3.27 -4.54 0.17
CA ASN A 79 -2.79 -4.55 1.56
C ASN A 79 -3.04 -3.22 2.30
N ILE A 80 -2.83 -2.09 1.64
CA ILE A 80 -2.99 -0.76 2.24
C ILE A 80 -4.47 -0.42 2.41
N LEU A 81 -5.35 -0.80 1.48
CA LEU A 81 -6.79 -0.53 1.62
C LEU A 81 -7.39 -1.28 2.83
N PRO A 82 -7.13 -2.59 3.03
CA PRO A 82 -7.52 -3.26 4.27
C PRO A 82 -6.93 -2.62 5.52
N PHE A 83 -5.67 -2.16 5.46
CA PHE A 83 -5.06 -1.43 6.57
C PHE A 83 -5.81 -0.14 6.91
N PHE A 84 -6.21 0.67 5.93
CA PHE A 84 -6.98 1.88 6.17
C PHE A 84 -8.32 1.56 6.84
N THR A 85 -9.02 0.54 6.32
CA THR A 85 -10.31 0.13 6.90
C THR A 85 -10.14 -0.39 8.33
N VAL A 86 -9.23 -1.34 8.54
CA VAL A 86 -9.09 -1.98 9.85
C VAL A 86 -8.43 -1.06 10.88
N GLY A 87 -7.53 -0.17 10.46
CA GLY A 87 -6.91 0.81 11.35
C GLY A 87 -7.93 1.77 11.93
N LEU A 88 -8.87 2.25 11.11
CA LEU A 88 -10.02 3.03 11.59
C LEU A 88 -10.86 2.26 12.60
N LEU A 89 -11.21 1.01 12.28
CA LEU A 89 -12.04 0.19 13.17
C LEU A 89 -11.33 -0.16 14.48
N TYR A 90 -10.04 -0.46 14.43
CA TYR A 90 -9.22 -0.81 15.58
C TYR A 90 -9.09 0.35 16.57
N MET A 91 -9.04 1.60 16.09
CA MET A 91 -9.06 2.77 17.00
C MET A 91 -10.34 2.87 17.83
N LEU A 92 -11.46 2.34 17.34
CA LEU A 92 -12.75 2.34 18.06
C LEU A 92 -12.77 1.38 19.24
N THR A 93 -11.81 0.46 19.33
CA THR A 93 -11.70 -0.49 20.45
C THR A 93 -10.94 0.08 21.64
N ASN A 94 -10.61 1.38 21.62
CA ASN A 94 -9.73 2.05 22.59
C ASN A 94 -8.45 1.24 22.88
N PRO A 95 -7.65 0.92 21.85
CA PRO A 95 -6.48 0.06 22.02
C PRO A 95 -5.40 0.77 22.85
N GLU A 96 -4.55 -0.03 23.47
CA GLU A 96 -3.37 0.50 24.18
C GLU A 96 -2.48 1.29 23.17
N PRO A 97 -2.13 2.56 23.48
CA PRO A 97 -1.48 3.45 22.53
C PRO A 97 -0.15 2.92 21.98
N PHE A 98 0.71 2.36 22.84
CA PHE A 98 2.00 1.85 22.43
C PHE A 98 1.88 0.74 21.37
N ILE A 99 0.97 -0.21 21.57
CA ILE A 99 0.69 -1.30 20.61
C ILE A 99 0.14 -0.71 19.32
N ALA A 100 -0.88 0.15 19.37
CA ALA A 100 -1.53 0.69 18.19
C ALA A 100 -0.58 1.51 17.32
N ILE A 101 0.20 2.41 17.93
CA ILE A 101 1.20 3.25 17.26
C ILE A 101 2.25 2.41 16.55
N ASN A 102 2.77 1.37 17.22
CA ASN A 102 3.77 0.50 16.64
C ASN A 102 3.22 -0.38 15.52
N LEU A 103 1.96 -0.82 15.60
CA LEU A 103 1.30 -1.54 14.50
C LEU A 103 1.17 -0.66 13.25
N PHE A 104 0.73 0.60 13.39
CA PHE A 104 0.63 1.53 12.27
C PHE A 104 1.98 1.82 11.62
N ARG A 105 3.02 2.05 12.44
CA ARG A 105 4.41 2.20 11.98
C ARG A 105 4.90 0.95 11.25
N ALA A 106 4.69 -0.23 11.84
CA ALA A 106 5.12 -1.50 11.26
C ALA A 106 4.47 -1.74 9.90
N VAL A 107 3.17 -1.53 9.76
CA VAL A 107 2.50 -1.64 8.46
C VAL A 107 3.09 -0.64 7.49
N ALA A 108 3.12 0.64 7.82
CA ALA A 108 3.51 1.67 6.87
C ALA A 108 4.96 1.54 6.40
N ILE A 109 5.91 1.36 7.33
CA ILE A 109 7.33 1.13 7.02
C ILE A 109 7.48 -0.13 6.17
N SER A 110 6.82 -1.22 6.54
CA SER A 110 6.93 -2.48 5.81
C SER A 110 6.36 -2.39 4.40
N ARG A 111 5.29 -1.62 4.18
CA ARG A 111 4.74 -1.35 2.83
C ARG A 111 5.65 -0.48 1.96
N ILE A 112 6.32 0.50 2.57
CA ILE A 112 7.34 1.30 1.89
C ILE A 112 8.52 0.42 1.49
N LEU A 113 9.05 -0.38 2.42
CA LEU A 113 10.14 -1.32 2.16
C LEU A 113 9.76 -2.33 1.07
N HIS A 114 8.57 -2.93 1.14
CA HIS A 114 8.06 -3.84 0.12
C HIS A 114 8.06 -3.20 -1.27
N THR A 115 7.64 -1.93 -1.38
CA THR A 115 7.66 -1.19 -2.64
C THR A 115 9.10 -0.99 -3.15
N ILE A 116 10.02 -0.60 -2.27
CA ILE A 116 11.43 -0.38 -2.62
C ILE A 116 12.07 -1.67 -3.13
N VAL A 117 11.98 -2.76 -2.37
CA VAL A 117 12.63 -4.04 -2.70
C VAL A 117 11.99 -4.75 -3.90
N TYR A 118 10.78 -4.38 -4.27
CA TYR A 118 10.06 -4.99 -5.39
C TYR A 118 10.18 -4.17 -6.68
N ALA A 119 9.97 -2.85 -6.62
CA ALA A 119 9.83 -2.01 -7.81
C ALA A 119 11.03 -1.10 -8.10
N VAL A 120 11.81 -0.72 -7.08
CA VAL A 120 12.91 0.26 -7.22
C VAL A 120 14.27 -0.44 -7.26
N VAL A 121 14.58 -1.19 -6.21
CA VAL A 121 15.80 -2.00 -6.09
C VAL A 121 15.35 -3.44 -6.04
N VAL A 122 15.55 -4.18 -7.12
CA VAL A 122 15.11 -5.58 -7.19
C VAL A 122 16.03 -6.43 -6.32
N ILE A 123 15.61 -6.64 -5.07
CA ILE A 123 16.34 -7.51 -4.13
C ILE A 123 15.77 -8.93 -4.27
N PRO A 124 16.62 -9.98 -4.35
CA PRO A 124 16.15 -11.35 -4.36
C PRO A 124 15.32 -11.67 -3.12
N GLN A 125 14.53 -12.74 -3.21
CA GLN A 125 13.87 -13.29 -2.02
C GLN A 125 14.93 -13.58 -0.93
N PRO A 126 14.62 -13.40 0.37
CA PRO A 126 13.29 -13.34 0.99
C PRO A 126 12.78 -11.92 1.33
N ALA A 127 13.50 -10.85 0.97
CA ALA A 127 13.20 -9.49 1.44
C ALA A 127 11.75 -9.04 1.16
N ARG A 128 11.22 -9.36 -0.02
CA ARG A 128 9.82 -9.10 -0.38
C ARG A 128 8.82 -9.89 0.47
N GLY A 129 9.09 -11.17 0.71
CA GLY A 129 8.20 -12.02 1.51
C GLY A 129 8.11 -11.57 2.96
N LEU A 130 9.26 -11.23 3.54
CA LEU A 130 9.33 -10.73 4.93
C LEU A 130 8.59 -9.40 5.11
N SER A 131 8.85 -8.43 4.22
CA SER A 131 8.17 -7.12 4.28
C SER A 131 6.67 -7.22 4.00
N TRP A 132 6.24 -8.14 3.13
CA TRP A 132 4.82 -8.41 2.96
C TRP A 132 4.20 -9.03 4.23
N GLY A 133 4.87 -10.04 4.81
CA GLY A 133 4.37 -10.78 5.97
C GLY A 133 4.18 -9.91 7.22
N VAL A 134 5.08 -8.97 7.50
CA VAL A 134 4.95 -8.04 8.64
C VAL A 134 3.69 -7.19 8.53
N ALA A 135 3.45 -6.58 7.36
CA ALA A 135 2.27 -5.75 7.14
C ALA A 135 0.97 -6.56 7.18
N TYR A 136 0.99 -7.76 6.60
CA TYR A 136 -0.15 -8.67 6.59
C TYR A 136 -0.52 -9.13 8.00
N GLY A 137 0.46 -9.59 8.78
CA GLY A 137 0.27 -10.05 10.15
C GLY A 137 -0.26 -8.94 11.08
N ALA A 138 0.29 -7.73 10.99
CA ALA A 138 -0.20 -6.60 11.77
C ALA A 138 -1.65 -6.21 11.42
N THR A 139 -2.00 -6.20 10.12
CA THR A 139 -3.36 -5.95 9.65
C THR A 139 -4.33 -7.03 10.12
N ALA A 140 -3.94 -8.30 10.03
CA ALA A 140 -4.73 -9.44 10.49
C ALA A 140 -4.97 -9.40 12.01
N TYR A 141 -3.93 -9.07 12.79
CA TYR A 141 -4.06 -8.89 14.24
C TYR A 141 -5.10 -7.82 14.58
N MET A 142 -5.03 -6.63 13.95
CA MET A 142 -6.00 -5.56 14.17
C MET A 142 -7.42 -6.01 13.78
N ALA A 143 -7.57 -6.76 12.69
CA ALA A 143 -8.87 -7.25 12.22
C ALA A 143 -9.50 -8.22 13.23
N VAL A 144 -8.74 -9.20 13.68
CA VAL A 144 -9.20 -10.19 14.67
C VAL A 144 -9.53 -9.52 15.99
N LYS A 145 -8.68 -8.62 16.50
CA LYS A 145 -8.94 -7.90 17.76
C LYS A 145 -10.19 -7.04 17.67
N THR A 146 -10.38 -6.35 16.55
CA THR A 146 -11.59 -5.56 16.29
C THR A 146 -12.83 -6.44 16.28
N ALA A 147 -12.80 -7.54 15.52
CA ALA A 147 -13.94 -8.46 15.42
C ALA A 147 -14.32 -9.05 16.79
N LEU A 148 -13.33 -9.47 17.58
CA LEU A 148 -13.55 -10.02 18.93
C LEU A 148 -14.05 -8.99 19.93
N PHE A 149 -13.73 -7.70 19.75
CA PHE A 149 -14.21 -6.63 20.64
C PHE A 149 -15.70 -6.33 20.46
N PHE A 150 -16.22 -6.51 19.24
CA PHE A 150 -17.62 -6.21 18.90
C PHE A 150 -18.54 -7.43 18.80
N LEU A 151 -18.00 -8.63 19.01
CA LEU A 151 -18.77 -9.87 19.15
C LEU A 151 -19.43 -9.94 20.52
#